data_AF-A0A2V7FRR3-F1
#
_entry.id   AF-A0A2V7FRR3-F1
#
_cell.length_a   1.000
_cell.length_b   1.000
_cell.length_c   1.000
_cell.angle_alpha   90.00
_cell.angle_beta   90.00
_cell.angle_gamma   90.00
#
_symmetry.space_group_name_H-M   'P 1'
#
loop_
_entity.id
_entity.type
_entity.pdbx_description
1 polymer ?
#
loop_
_entity_poly.entity_id
_entity_poly.type
_entity_poly.pdbx_seq_one_letter_code
_entity_poly.pdbx_strand_id
1 'polypeptide(L)' 'MPDYTYLIVGGGMTADAAVQAIREADPAGSIGMIGAEPHPPYDRPPLSKG' A
#
# COMPACT_ATOMS: atom_id res chain seq x y z
N MET A 1 20.21 -2.25 -1.01
CA MET A 1 18.73 -2.17 -0.93
C MET A 1 18.30 -1.15 -1.97
N PRO A 2 17.19 -1.35 -2.68
CA PRO A 2 16.67 -0.30 -3.55
C PRO A 2 16.30 0.93 -2.72
N ASP A 3 16.59 2.12 -3.26
CA ASP A 3 16.16 3.38 -2.65
C ASP A 3 14.74 3.70 -3.13
N TYR A 4 13.86 4.02 -2.17
CA TYR A 4 12.47 4.38 -2.43
C TYR A 4 12.24 5.86 -2.11
N THR A 5 11.64 6.62 -3.05
CA THR A 5 11.19 7.99 -2.78
C THR A 5 10.12 8.00 -1.70
N TYR A 6 9.22 7.01 -1.74
CA TYR A 6 8.16 6.82 -0.75
C TYR A 6 8.24 5.41 -0.17
N LEU A 7 8.37 5.32 1.16
CA LEU A 7 8.30 4.04 1.88
C LEU A 7 7.05 4.01 2.75
N ILE A 8 6.18 3.04 2.50
CA ILE A 8 4.93 2.82 3.24
C ILE A 8 5.08 1.59 4.14
N VAL A 9 4.74 1.76 5.42
CA VAL A 9 4.73 0.67 6.41
C VAL A 9 3.28 0.30 6.71
N GLY A 10 2.91 -0.93 6.37
CA GLY A 10 1.54 -1.45 6.42
C GLY A 10 0.99 -1.73 5.02
N GLY A 11 0.22 -2.82 4.89
CA GLY A 11 -0.40 -3.28 3.62
C GLY A 11 -1.92 -3.34 3.67
N GLY A 12 -2.56 -2.42 4.40
CA GLY A 12 -4.03 -2.33 4.50
C GLY A 12 -4.64 -1.28 3.56
N MET A 13 -5.96 -1.07 3.65
CA MET A 13 -6.68 -0.13 2.77
C MET A 13 -6.13 1.30 2.80
N THR A 14 -5.60 1.76 3.94
CA THR A 14 -4.95 3.08 4.02
C THR A 14 -3.67 3.15 3.17
N ALA A 15 -2.90 2.06 3.12
CA ALA A 15 -1.70 1.99 2.30
C ALA A 15 -2.05 1.97 0.81
N ASP A 16 -3.10 1.23 0.43
CA ASP A 16 -3.62 1.23 -0.93
C ASP A 16 -4.04 2.64 -1.37
N ALA A 17 -4.87 3.32 -0.59
CA ALA A 17 -5.28 4.70 -0.88
C ALA A 17 -4.09 5.67 -1.00
N ALA A 18 -3.07 5.53 -0.15
CA ALA A 18 -1.86 6.34 -0.23
C ALA A 18 -1.07 6.09 -1.52
N VAL A 19 -0.93 4.83 -1.96
CA VAL A 19 -0.26 4.48 -3.22
C VAL A 19 -0.99 5.08 -4.41
N GLN A 20 -2.32 5.02 -4.44
CA GLN A 20 -3.11 5.62 -5.51
C GLN A 20 -2.86 7.13 -5.60
N ALA A 21 -2.99 7.85 -4.48
CA ALA A 21 -2.76 9.29 -4.44
C ALA A 21 -1.32 9.68 -4.83
N ILE A 22 -0.31 8.92 -4.37
CA ILE A 22 1.08 9.15 -4.78
C ILE A 22 1.25 8.91 -6.28
N ARG A 23 0.66 7.85 -6.84
CA ARG A 23 0.81 7.56 -8.27
C ARG A 23 0.12 8.60 -9.16
N GLU A 24 -0.97 9.20 -8.68
CA GLU A 24 -1.62 10.35 -9.34
C GLU A 24 -0.75 11.61 -9.29
N ALA A 25 -0.12 11.90 -8.14
CA ALA A 25 0.67 13.12 -7.94
C ALA A 25 2.10 13.04 -8.48
N ASP A 26 2.74 11.87 -8.37
CA ASP A 26 4.08 11.56 -8.85
C ASP A 26 4.10 10.19 -9.55
N PRO A 27 3.88 10.18 -10.89
CA PRO A 27 3.88 8.96 -11.67
C PRO A 27 5.22 8.24 -11.75
N ALA A 28 6.35 8.91 -11.47
CA ALA A 28 7.70 8.37 -11.63
C ALA A 28 8.36 7.98 -10.30
N GLY A 29 7.88 8.52 -9.18
CA GLY A 29 8.37 8.20 -7.84
C GLY A 29 8.35 6.70 -7.55
N SER A 30 9.47 6.19 -7.01
CA SER A 30 9.56 4.80 -6.56
C SER A 30 8.83 4.65 -5.23
N ILE A 31 8.03 3.59 -5.12
CA ILE A 31 7.23 3.29 -3.93
C ILE A 31 7.63 1.90 -3.42
N GLY A 32 8.02 1.82 -2.16
CA GLY A 32 8.20 0.58 -1.43
C GLY A 32 7.08 0.41 -0.40
N MET A 33 6.54 -0.80 -0.27
CA MET A 33 5.55 -1.14 0.76
C MET A 33 6.03 -2.33 1.57
N ILE A 34 5.99 -2.23 2.89
CA ILE A 34 6.38 -3.29 3.81
C ILE A 34 5.17 -3.66 4.67
N GLY A 35 4.64 -4.86 4.47
CA GLY A 35 3.59 -5.45 5.29
C GLY A 35 4.16 -6.49 6.27
N ALA A 36 3.51 -6.63 7.43
CA ALA A 36 3.80 -7.72 8.37
C ALA A 36 3.04 -9.01 8.02
N GLU A 37 1.92 -8.90 7.30
CA GLU A 37 1.13 -10.04 6.85
C GLU A 37 1.75 -10.64 5.59
N PRO A 38 1.77 -11.99 5.44
CA PRO A 38 2.26 -12.64 4.23
C PRO A 38 1.25 -12.57 3.06
N HIS A 39 0.10 -11.95 3.29
CA HIS A 39 -0.98 -11.84 2.32
C HIS A 39 -0.86 -10.53 1.54
N PRO A 40 -1.20 -10.51 0.24
CA PRO A 40 -1.43 -9.26 -0.48
C PRO A 40 -2.50 -8.41 0.23
N PRO A 41 -2.51 -7.08 0.06
CA PRO A 41 -3.57 -6.23 0.59
C PRO A 41 -4.97 -6.74 0.20
N TYR A 42 -5.92 -6.69 1.14
CA TYR A 42 -7.29 -7.18 0.98
C TYR A 42 -8.31 -6.34 1.75
N ASP A 43 -9.56 -6.40 1.30
CA ASP A 43 -10.69 -5.80 2.00
C ASP A 43 -11.10 -6.63 3.21
N ARG A 44 -11.00 -6.01 4.38
CA ARG A 44 -11.40 -6.65 5.65
C ARG A 44 -12.91 -6.69 5.89
N PRO A 45 -13.73 -5.69 5.51
CA PRO A 45 -15.18 -5.69 5.82
C PRO A 45 -15.94 -6.94 5.34
N PRO A 46 -15.73 -7.45 4.10
CA PRO A 46 -16.41 -8.65 3.62
C PRO A 46 -16.12 -9.92 4.42
N LEU A 47 -15.03 -9.96 5.22
CA LEU A 47 -14.68 -11.13 6.02
C LEU A 47 -15.64 -11.40 7.18
N SER A 48 -16.47 -10.43 7.57
CA SER A 48 -17.38 -10.57 8.72
C SER A 48 -18.84 -10.22 8.46
N LYS A 49 -19.18 -9.61 7.31
CA LYS A 49 -20.50 -9.03 7.04
C LYS A 49 -20.96 -9.19 5.59
N GLY A 50 -20.79 -10.40 5.05
CA GLY A 50 -21.38 -10.79 3.76
C GLY A 50 -22.90 -10.93 3.82
#